data_AF-A0A960WV29-F1
#
_entry.id   AF-A0A960WV29-F1
#
_cell.length_a   1.000
_cell.length_b   1.000
_cell.length_c   1.000
_cell.angle_alpha   90.00
_cell.angle_beta   90.00
_cell.angle_gamma   90.00
#
_symmetry.space_group_name_H-M   'P 1'
#
loop_
_entity.id
_entity.type
_entity.pdbx_description
1 polymer ?
#
loop_
_entity_poly.entity_id
_entity_poly.type
_entity_poly.pdbx_seq_one_letter_code
_entity_poly.pdbx_strand_id
1 'polypeptide(L)'
;KAPEALYDLTTDPHETRNLASDPAHRERLLSMRGELRERLKAMPDLGFYPESVLVSGILSDPVGYGRTHTAEISTLIDTADLMLEPFSTAEESIKAALASPDANVRYWAATVCSAFGPQAADLVAPVRKLLKDEAVPVRIRAAEFLGLVGAADPRPLLTSIHNGTEDTVERLITLQSAALFQEHAPVAYPFDPAAFSPAKPGSENERRLLYFAGKWLGNPKGKGKGKGVK
;
A
#
# COMPACT_ATOMS: atom_id res chain seq x y z
N LYS A 1 -11.47 -1.36 10.16
CA LYS A 1 -11.34 -2.58 11.00
C LYS A 1 -10.32 -2.29 12.09
N ALA A 2 -10.41 -2.93 13.26
CA ALA A 2 -9.37 -2.80 14.28
C ALA A 2 -8.04 -3.37 13.75
N PRO A 3 -6.89 -2.77 14.07
CA PRO A 3 -5.58 -3.19 13.56
C PRO A 3 -5.16 -4.56 14.10
N GLU A 4 -5.65 -4.94 15.27
CA GLU A 4 -5.33 -6.20 15.93
C GLU A 4 -6.60 -6.99 16.28
N ALA A 5 -6.45 -8.31 16.31
CA ALA A 5 -7.48 -9.23 16.79
C ALA A 5 -6.87 -10.29 17.71
N LEU A 6 -7.54 -10.55 18.83
CA LEU A 6 -7.15 -11.55 19.82
C LEU A 6 -8.38 -12.41 20.15
N TYR A 7 -8.24 -13.73 20.03
CA TYR A 7 -9.35 -14.66 20.24
C TYR A 7 -8.93 -15.76 21.23
N ASP A 8 -9.83 -16.12 22.13
CA ASP A 8 -9.70 -17.33 22.93
C ASP A 8 -10.44 -18.47 22.23
N LEU A 9 -9.71 -19.32 21.51
CA LEU A 9 -10.28 -20.43 20.75
C LEU A 9 -10.94 -21.50 21.62
N THR A 10 -10.69 -21.51 22.93
CA THR A 10 -11.33 -22.45 23.86
C THR A 10 -12.80 -22.10 24.07
N THR A 11 -13.09 -20.80 24.17
CA THR A 11 -14.44 -20.28 24.47
C THR A 11 -15.10 -19.63 23.26
N ASP A 12 -14.32 -19.28 22.23
CA ASP A 12 -14.75 -18.72 20.95
C ASP A 12 -14.03 -19.41 19.75
N PRO A 13 -14.38 -20.67 19.41
CA PRO A 13 -13.74 -21.41 18.31
C PRO A 13 -13.95 -20.80 16.92
N HIS A 14 -14.88 -19.86 16.79
CA HIS A 14 -15.24 -19.21 15.52
C HIS A 14 -14.77 -17.77 15.43
N GLU A 15 -13.92 -17.30 16.37
CA GLU A 15 -13.26 -15.99 16.32
C GLU A 15 -14.25 -14.82 16.15
N THR A 16 -15.42 -14.95 16.79
CA THR A 16 -16.50 -13.98 16.70
C THR A 16 -16.35 -12.82 17.70
N ARG A 17 -15.59 -13.02 18.78
CA ARG A 17 -15.38 -12.06 19.85
C ARG A 17 -13.91 -11.63 19.92
N ASN A 18 -13.60 -10.49 19.32
CA ASN A 18 -12.28 -9.89 19.41
C ASN A 18 -12.02 -9.32 20.83
N LEU A 19 -11.02 -9.84 21.52
CA LEU A 19 -10.57 -9.46 22.87
C LEU A 19 -9.44 -8.41 22.86
N ALA A 20 -8.99 -7.94 21.70
CA ALA A 20 -7.81 -7.06 21.59
C ALA A 20 -7.95 -5.73 22.37
N SER A 21 -9.18 -5.22 22.53
CA SER A 21 -9.43 -4.00 23.32
C SER A 21 -9.82 -4.27 24.78
N ASP A 22 -9.86 -5.53 25.21
CA ASP A 22 -10.20 -5.89 26.59
C ASP A 22 -8.99 -5.70 27.51
N PRO A 23 -9.05 -4.81 28.53
CA PRO A 23 -7.95 -4.57 29.45
C PRO A 23 -7.47 -5.84 30.17
N ALA A 24 -8.34 -6.83 30.40
CA ALA A 24 -7.99 -8.09 31.05
C ALA A 24 -7.02 -8.93 30.21
N HIS A 25 -7.01 -8.75 28.88
CA HIS A 25 -6.16 -9.49 27.95
C HIS A 25 -4.96 -8.69 27.43
N ARG A 26 -4.76 -7.47 27.94
CA ARG A 26 -3.71 -6.55 27.47
C ARG A 26 -2.30 -7.15 27.55
N GLU A 27 -1.96 -7.81 28.65
CA GLU A 27 -0.64 -8.44 28.81
C GLU A 27 -0.40 -9.51 27.75
N ARG A 28 -1.40 -10.36 27.49
CA ARG A 28 -1.30 -11.42 26.49
C ARG A 28 -1.17 -10.85 25.08
N LEU A 29 -1.94 -9.81 24.75
CA LEU A 29 -1.84 -9.11 23.47
C LEU A 29 -0.42 -8.57 23.25
N LEU A 30 0.15 -7.90 24.25
CA LEU A 30 1.51 -7.33 24.16
C LEU A 30 2.59 -8.41 24.06
N SER A 31 2.46 -9.52 24.79
CA SER A 31 3.37 -10.68 24.67
C SER A 31 3.33 -11.25 23.25
N MET A 32 2.14 -11.50 22.70
CA MET A 32 2.00 -12.04 21.34
C MET A 32 2.51 -11.07 20.27
N ARG A 33 2.26 -9.76 20.44
CA ARG A 33 2.82 -8.73 19.56
C ARG A 33 4.34 -8.74 19.58
N GLY A 34 4.94 -8.80 20.77
CA GLY A 34 6.39 -8.87 20.94
C GLY A 34 6.98 -10.11 20.28
N GLU A 35 6.42 -11.30 20.56
CA GLU A 35 6.86 -12.57 19.96
C GLU A 35 6.76 -12.56 18.43
N LEU A 36 5.67 -12.02 17.87
CA LEU A 36 5.50 -11.87 16.43
C LEU A 36 6.54 -10.93 15.82
N ARG A 37 6.80 -9.78 16.47
CA ARG A 37 7.78 -8.81 15.99
C ARG A 37 9.20 -9.40 15.99
N GLU A 38 9.59 -10.07 17.06
CA GLU A 38 10.89 -10.75 17.14
C GLU A 38 11.01 -11.84 16.07
N ARG A 39 9.93 -12.62 15.85
CA ARG A 39 9.93 -13.63 14.79
C ARG A 39 10.05 -13.02 13.40
N LEU A 40 9.32 -11.95 13.11
CA LEU A 40 9.40 -11.24 11.84
C LEU A 40 10.81 -10.71 11.60
N LYS A 41 11.44 -10.06 12.60
CA LYS A 41 12.80 -9.52 12.46
C LYS A 41 13.89 -10.59 12.37
N ALA A 42 13.66 -11.77 12.94
CA ALA A 42 14.58 -12.90 12.80
C ALA A 42 14.60 -13.50 11.38
N MET A 43 13.59 -13.19 10.56
CA MET A 43 13.49 -13.63 9.17
C MET A 43 13.77 -12.41 8.28
N PRO A 44 14.84 -12.39 7.46
CA PRO A 44 15.07 -11.29 6.52
C PRO A 44 14.05 -11.36 5.38
N ASP A 45 12.81 -10.99 5.68
CA ASP A 45 11.69 -11.03 4.75
C ASP A 45 11.83 -9.90 3.74
N LEU A 46 12.19 -10.29 2.53
CA LEU A 46 12.32 -9.39 1.41
C LEU A 46 10.98 -8.74 1.01
N GLY A 47 9.84 -9.27 1.46
CA GLY A 47 8.51 -8.67 1.26
C GLY A 47 8.37 -7.25 1.80
N PHE A 48 9.30 -6.78 2.65
CA PHE A 48 9.35 -5.39 3.11
C PHE A 48 9.95 -4.40 2.09
N TYR A 49 10.56 -4.87 1.00
CA TYR A 49 10.98 -3.99 -0.09
C TYR A 49 9.82 -3.75 -1.08
N PRO A 50 9.73 -2.56 -1.71
CA PRO A 50 8.81 -2.36 -2.82
C PRO A 50 9.06 -3.38 -3.93
N GLU A 51 8.00 -3.89 -4.56
CA GLU A 51 8.11 -4.98 -5.54
C GLU A 51 9.00 -4.63 -6.74
N SER A 52 8.99 -3.37 -7.22
CA SER A 52 9.90 -2.94 -8.29
C SER A 52 11.38 -2.94 -7.84
N VAL A 53 11.66 -2.65 -6.57
CA VAL A 53 13.01 -2.77 -6.00
C VAL A 53 13.43 -4.23 -5.89
N LEU A 54 12.50 -5.13 -5.54
CA LEU A 54 12.78 -6.57 -5.50
C LEU A 54 13.17 -7.11 -6.88
N VAL A 55 12.34 -6.83 -7.89
CA VAL A 55 12.51 -7.37 -9.23
C VAL A 55 13.72 -6.77 -9.96
N SER A 56 14.09 -5.52 -9.67
CA SER A 56 15.20 -4.83 -10.35
C SER A 56 16.60 -5.32 -10.00
N GLY A 57 16.77 -6.13 -8.95
CA GLY A 57 18.10 -6.67 -8.63
C GLY A 57 18.18 -7.70 -7.50
N ILE A 58 17.27 -7.64 -6.52
CA ILE A 58 17.33 -8.51 -5.33
C ILE A 58 17.09 -9.97 -5.68
N LEU A 59 16.21 -10.26 -6.63
CA LEU A 59 15.85 -11.64 -7.01
C LEU A 59 17.00 -12.45 -7.64
N SER A 60 18.14 -11.83 -7.96
CA SER A 60 19.32 -12.54 -8.45
C SER A 60 20.01 -13.38 -7.37
N ASP A 61 19.99 -12.93 -6.11
CA ASP A 61 20.44 -13.67 -4.92
C ASP A 61 19.60 -13.26 -3.70
N PRO A 62 18.33 -13.69 -3.62
CA PRO A 62 17.42 -13.22 -2.57
C PRO A 62 17.87 -13.68 -1.18
N VAL A 63 18.44 -14.88 -1.07
CA VAL A 63 18.89 -15.42 0.22
C VAL A 63 20.13 -14.70 0.72
N GLY A 64 21.13 -14.47 -0.14
CA GLY A 64 22.32 -13.71 0.22
C GLY A 64 21.98 -12.25 0.54
N TYR A 65 21.17 -11.61 -0.31
CA TYR A 65 20.72 -10.24 -0.09
C TYR A 65 19.99 -10.09 1.25
N GLY A 66 19.03 -10.96 1.56
CA GLY A 66 18.31 -10.91 2.84
C GLY A 66 19.25 -11.04 4.04
N ARG A 67 20.23 -11.95 3.97
CA ARG A 67 21.22 -12.16 5.05
C ARG A 67 22.10 -10.94 5.30
N THR A 68 22.44 -10.16 4.27
CA THR A 68 23.29 -8.98 4.43
C THR A 68 22.52 -7.71 4.80
N HIS A 69 21.20 -7.68 4.58
CA HIS A 69 20.35 -6.50 4.82
C HIS A 69 19.39 -6.66 6.01
N THR A 70 19.67 -7.58 6.94
CA THR A 70 18.83 -7.82 8.14
C THR A 70 18.55 -6.56 8.96
N ALA A 71 19.55 -5.69 9.13
CA ALA A 71 19.40 -4.42 9.86
C ALA A 71 18.51 -3.40 9.14
N GLU A 72 18.64 -3.31 7.80
CA GLU A 72 17.76 -2.48 6.97
C GLU A 72 16.32 -3.01 7.06
N ILE A 73 16.10 -4.31 6.84
CA ILE A 73 14.79 -4.95 6.92
C ILE A 73 14.15 -4.74 8.29
N SER A 74 14.92 -4.85 9.38
CA SER A 74 14.42 -4.53 10.73
C SER A 74 13.93 -3.08 10.84
N THR A 75 14.61 -2.15 10.19
CA THR A 75 14.22 -0.72 10.15
C THR A 75 12.95 -0.51 9.32
N LEU A 76 12.80 -1.24 8.21
CA LEU A 76 11.57 -1.24 7.41
C LEU A 76 10.38 -1.79 8.22
N ILE A 77 10.60 -2.88 8.96
CA ILE A 77 9.61 -3.45 9.90
C ILE A 77 9.23 -2.41 10.96
N ASP A 78 10.21 -1.79 11.63
CA ASP A 78 9.96 -0.77 12.65
C ASP A 78 9.18 0.43 12.08
N THR A 79 9.46 0.83 10.84
CA THR A 79 8.74 1.92 10.17
C THR A 79 7.31 1.51 9.84
N ALA A 80 7.09 0.29 9.34
CA ALA A 80 5.75 -0.23 9.06
C ALA A 80 4.91 -0.34 10.35
N ASP A 81 5.50 -0.86 11.43
CA ASP A 81 4.84 -1.05 12.73
C ASP A 81 4.31 0.26 13.34
N LEU A 82 4.78 1.44 12.89
CA LEU A 82 4.22 2.73 13.31
C LEU A 82 2.70 2.84 13.05
N MET A 83 2.15 2.09 12.08
CA MET A 83 0.69 2.07 11.84
C MET A 83 -0.11 1.32 12.92
N LEU A 84 0.56 0.53 13.77
CA LEU A 84 -0.05 -0.23 14.85
C LEU A 84 -0.16 0.58 16.16
N GLU A 85 0.54 1.71 16.23
CA GLU A 85 0.55 2.61 17.38
C GLU A 85 -0.53 3.70 17.26
N PRO A 86 -0.97 4.32 18.38
CA PRO A 86 -1.76 5.53 18.33
C PRO A 86 -1.05 6.63 17.51
N PHE A 87 -1.78 7.33 16.65
CA PHE A 87 -1.18 8.39 15.82
C PHE A 87 -0.40 9.42 16.65
N SER A 88 -0.95 9.83 17.80
CA SER A 88 -0.33 10.82 18.70
C SER A 88 1.03 10.40 19.25
N THR A 89 1.36 9.11 19.26
CA THR A 89 2.67 8.60 19.68
C THR A 89 3.58 8.28 18.49
N ALA A 90 3.00 7.96 17.33
CA ALA A 90 3.75 7.63 16.11
C ALA A 90 4.19 8.86 15.30
N GLU A 91 3.48 9.99 15.42
CA GLU A 91 3.60 11.15 14.53
C GLU A 91 5.04 11.62 14.29
N GLU A 92 5.82 11.85 15.36
CA GLU A 92 7.20 12.33 15.24
C GLU A 92 8.12 11.30 14.57
N SER A 93 7.90 10.01 14.83
CA SER A 93 8.66 8.93 14.17
C SER A 93 8.31 8.85 12.68
N ILE A 94 7.03 9.06 12.31
CA ILE A 94 6.62 9.11 10.91
C ILE A 94 7.26 10.33 10.22
N LYS A 95 7.26 11.51 10.85
CA LYS A 95 7.94 12.70 10.32
C LYS A 95 9.42 12.45 10.05
N ALA A 96 10.11 11.80 10.99
CA ALA A 96 11.51 11.44 10.82
C ALA A 96 11.71 10.45 9.65
N ALA A 97 10.86 9.42 9.56
CA ALA A 97 10.92 8.42 8.50
C ALA A 97 10.63 9.00 7.10
N LEU A 98 9.70 9.95 6.99
CA LEU A 98 9.43 10.69 5.74
C LEU A 98 10.64 11.50 5.25
N ALA A 99 11.55 11.87 6.15
CA ALA A 99 12.79 12.60 5.85
C ALA A 99 14.03 11.68 5.75
N SER A 100 13.85 10.37 5.84
CA SER A 100 14.96 9.40 5.80
C SER A 100 15.76 9.50 4.50
N PRO A 101 17.10 9.34 4.54
CA PRO A 101 17.89 9.19 3.31
C PRO A 101 17.54 7.91 2.55
N ASP A 102 17.01 6.89 3.22
CA ASP A 102 16.60 5.62 2.63
C ASP A 102 15.20 5.72 2.01
N ALA A 103 15.10 5.44 0.71
CA ALA A 103 13.85 5.47 -0.04
C ALA A 103 12.85 4.40 0.42
N ASN A 104 13.30 3.23 0.89
CA ASN A 104 12.43 2.16 1.40
C ASN A 104 11.77 2.58 2.72
N VAL A 105 12.51 3.32 3.57
CA VAL A 105 11.95 3.93 4.78
C VAL A 105 10.92 5.00 4.43
N ARG A 106 11.21 5.89 3.47
CA ARG A 106 10.24 6.90 3.01
C ARG A 106 8.98 6.26 2.41
N TYR A 107 9.14 5.16 1.67
CA TYR A 107 8.03 4.37 1.11
C TYR A 107 7.10 3.85 2.21
N TRP A 108 7.65 3.24 3.26
CA TRP A 108 6.86 2.77 4.40
C TRP A 108 6.23 3.92 5.17
N ALA A 109 6.96 5.00 5.40
CA ALA A 109 6.43 6.19 6.08
C ALA A 109 5.20 6.78 5.36
N ALA A 110 5.25 6.91 4.03
CA ALA A 110 4.11 7.35 3.23
C ALA A 110 2.94 6.34 3.27
N THR A 111 3.24 5.03 3.31
CA THR A 111 2.24 3.96 3.46
C THR A 111 1.54 4.04 4.82
N VAL A 112 2.29 4.30 5.90
CA VAL A 112 1.76 4.51 7.26
C VAL A 112 0.83 5.72 7.30
N CYS A 113 1.18 6.83 6.62
CA CYS A 113 0.26 7.98 6.49
C CYS A 113 -1.08 7.57 5.87
N SER A 114 -1.10 6.74 4.83
CA SER A 114 -2.35 6.21 4.23
C SER A 114 -3.16 5.36 5.22
N ALA A 115 -2.50 4.57 6.08
CA ALA A 115 -3.17 3.76 7.09
C ALA A 115 -3.89 4.61 8.15
N PHE A 116 -3.28 5.73 8.56
CA PHE A 116 -3.90 6.71 9.47
C PHE A 116 -4.95 7.61 8.78
N GLY A 117 -4.82 7.82 7.47
CA GLY A 117 -5.76 8.62 6.69
C GLY A 117 -5.91 10.04 7.24
N PRO A 118 -7.14 10.54 7.49
CA PRO A 118 -7.37 11.90 7.99
C PRO A 118 -6.66 12.24 9.31
N GLN A 119 -6.32 11.26 10.15
CA GLN A 119 -5.57 11.51 11.38
C GLN A 119 -4.17 12.07 11.09
N ALA A 120 -3.58 11.71 9.95
CA ALA A 120 -2.27 12.18 9.50
C ALA A 120 -2.30 13.53 8.77
N ALA A 121 -3.32 14.37 8.95
CA ALA A 121 -3.48 15.64 8.25
C ALA A 121 -2.25 16.56 8.36
N ASP A 122 -1.59 16.59 9.52
CA ASP A 122 -0.39 17.40 9.76
C ASP A 122 0.84 16.91 8.95
N LEU A 123 0.77 15.70 8.38
CA LEU A 123 1.80 15.13 7.53
C LEU A 123 1.59 15.42 6.03
N VAL A 124 0.51 16.13 5.65
CA VAL A 124 0.26 16.52 4.25
C VAL A 124 1.41 17.32 3.66
N ALA A 125 1.95 18.31 4.40
CA ALA A 125 3.03 19.16 3.92
C ALA A 125 4.34 18.38 3.67
N PRO A 126 4.86 17.55 4.60
CA PRO A 126 6.04 16.73 4.32
C PRO A 126 5.80 15.70 3.22
N VAL A 127 4.65 14.99 3.19
CA VAL A 127 4.37 13.99 2.14
C VAL A 127 4.26 14.64 0.75
N ARG A 128 3.75 15.87 0.64
CA ARG A 128 3.70 16.59 -0.65
C ARG A 128 5.08 16.76 -1.30
N LYS A 129 6.16 16.86 -0.50
CA LYS A 129 7.53 16.93 -1.03
C LYS A 129 7.93 15.63 -1.74
N LEU A 130 7.42 14.49 -1.25
CA LEU A 130 7.69 13.16 -1.79
C LEU A 130 7.03 12.89 -3.15
N LEU A 131 6.12 13.76 -3.63
CA LEU A 131 5.61 13.67 -5.01
C LEU A 131 6.72 13.87 -6.06
N LYS A 132 7.87 14.41 -5.66
CA LYS A 132 9.06 14.61 -6.48
C LYS A 132 10.23 13.72 -6.07
N ASP A 133 9.99 12.70 -5.25
CA ASP A 133 11.03 11.77 -4.81
C ASP A 133 11.69 11.09 -6.02
N GLU A 134 12.98 10.75 -5.93
CA GLU A 134 13.69 10.05 -7.00
C GLU A 134 13.11 8.64 -7.21
N ALA A 135 12.72 7.96 -6.13
CA ALA A 135 12.16 6.63 -6.16
C ALA A 135 10.67 6.65 -6.55
N VAL A 136 10.34 5.98 -7.65
CA VAL A 136 8.97 5.86 -8.16
C VAL A 136 8.00 5.29 -7.11
N PRO A 137 8.33 4.21 -6.35
CA PRO A 137 7.43 3.68 -5.33
C PRO A 137 7.05 4.69 -4.25
N VAL A 138 8.00 5.57 -3.87
CA VAL A 138 7.75 6.63 -2.89
C VAL A 138 6.77 7.65 -3.45
N ARG A 139 6.95 8.07 -4.72
CA ARG A 139 6.01 9.00 -5.38
C ARG A 139 4.59 8.43 -5.43
N ILE A 140 4.44 7.14 -5.74
CA ILE A 140 3.13 6.46 -5.78
C ILE A 140 2.45 6.50 -4.41
N ARG A 141 3.15 6.09 -3.34
CA ARG A 141 2.59 6.10 -1.97
C ARG A 141 2.27 7.51 -1.48
N ALA A 142 3.08 8.50 -1.84
CA ALA A 142 2.80 9.90 -1.53
C ALA A 142 1.51 10.39 -2.20
N ALA A 143 1.31 10.08 -3.50
CA ALA A 143 0.07 10.41 -4.20
C ALA A 143 -1.13 9.68 -3.62
N GLU A 144 -0.96 8.42 -3.22
CA GLU A 144 -2.00 7.62 -2.58
C GLU A 144 -2.49 8.28 -1.28
N PHE A 145 -1.58 8.59 -0.35
CA PHE A 145 -1.96 9.27 0.89
C PHE A 145 -2.67 10.59 0.63
N LEU A 146 -2.08 11.46 -0.20
CA LEU A 146 -2.63 12.80 -0.46
C LEU A 146 -3.99 12.73 -1.16
N GLY A 147 -4.20 11.76 -2.04
CA GLY A 147 -5.50 11.51 -2.67
C GLY A 147 -6.52 11.01 -1.66
N LEU A 148 -6.15 10.06 -0.80
CA LEU A 148 -7.07 9.47 0.20
C LEU A 148 -7.60 10.52 1.18
N VAL A 149 -6.78 11.51 1.54
CA VAL A 149 -7.18 12.62 2.43
C VAL A 149 -7.71 13.85 1.68
N GLY A 150 -7.83 13.80 0.36
CA GLY A 150 -8.33 14.90 -0.46
C GLY A 150 -7.40 16.11 -0.57
N ALA A 151 -6.11 15.96 -0.22
CA ALA A 151 -5.11 17.03 -0.26
C ALA A 151 -4.48 17.23 -1.65
N ALA A 152 -4.59 16.26 -2.55
CA ALA A 152 -4.16 16.39 -3.95
C ALA A 152 -4.94 15.42 -4.84
N ASP A 153 -5.15 15.80 -6.11
CA ASP A 153 -5.65 14.87 -7.11
C ASP A 153 -4.53 13.88 -7.49
N PRO A 154 -4.69 12.57 -7.26
CA PRO A 154 -3.66 11.58 -7.58
C PRO A 154 -3.55 11.31 -9.09
N ARG A 155 -4.57 11.66 -9.90
CA ARG A 155 -4.66 11.24 -11.30
C ARG A 155 -3.49 11.72 -12.17
N PRO A 156 -3.10 13.01 -12.15
CA PRO A 156 -2.02 13.48 -13.00
C PRO A 156 -0.69 12.77 -12.73
N LEU A 157 -0.35 12.55 -11.45
CA LEU A 157 0.92 11.91 -11.10
C LEU A 157 0.89 10.41 -11.43
N LEU A 158 -0.16 9.69 -11.04
CA LEU A 158 -0.25 8.25 -11.31
C LEU A 158 -0.26 8.00 -12.83
N THR A 159 -1.04 8.76 -13.60
CA THR A 159 -1.01 8.64 -15.07
C THR A 159 0.37 8.96 -15.65
N SER A 160 1.03 10.02 -15.16
CA SER A 160 2.37 10.38 -15.62
C SER A 160 3.42 9.31 -15.31
N ILE A 161 3.36 8.69 -14.12
CA ILE A 161 4.28 7.61 -13.76
C ILE A 161 4.06 6.40 -14.67
N HIS A 162 2.80 5.96 -14.82
CA HIS A 162 2.48 4.81 -15.67
C HIS A 162 2.92 5.02 -17.13
N ASN A 163 2.76 6.23 -17.66
CA ASN A 163 3.11 6.56 -19.04
C ASN A 163 4.60 6.86 -19.24
N GLY A 164 5.32 7.18 -18.17
CA GLY A 164 6.72 7.63 -18.22
C GLY A 164 7.75 6.57 -17.82
N THR A 165 7.32 5.41 -17.32
CA THR A 165 8.22 4.30 -16.94
C THR A 165 8.07 3.11 -17.89
N GLU A 166 9.19 2.48 -18.21
CA GLU A 166 9.24 1.21 -18.93
C GLU A 166 9.17 0.00 -17.98
N ASP A 167 9.30 0.23 -16.66
CA ASP A 167 9.18 -0.82 -15.66
C ASP A 167 7.73 -1.29 -15.55
N THR A 168 7.47 -2.52 -15.98
CA THR A 168 6.13 -3.11 -15.96
C THR A 168 5.55 -3.32 -14.56
N VAL A 169 6.40 -3.47 -13.54
CA VAL A 169 6.01 -3.61 -12.13
C VAL A 169 5.57 -2.24 -11.60
N GLU A 170 6.32 -1.18 -11.87
CA GLU A 170 5.92 0.19 -11.51
C GLU A 170 4.61 0.61 -12.19
N ARG A 171 4.45 0.26 -13.48
CA ARG A 171 3.19 0.46 -14.20
C ARG A 171 2.03 -0.25 -13.51
N LEU A 172 2.24 -1.49 -13.06
CA LEU A 172 1.20 -2.29 -12.42
C LEU A 172 0.85 -1.75 -11.03
N ILE A 173 1.85 -1.40 -10.21
CA ILE A 173 1.65 -0.78 -8.88
C ILE A 173 0.87 0.52 -9.03
N THR A 174 1.19 1.33 -10.04
CA THR A 174 0.49 2.59 -10.33
C THR A 174 -0.99 2.34 -10.66
N LEU A 175 -1.30 1.32 -11.47
CA LEU A 175 -2.68 0.94 -11.76
C LEU A 175 -3.38 0.34 -10.52
N GLN A 176 -2.65 -0.32 -9.61
CA GLN A 176 -3.23 -0.79 -8.36
C GLN A 176 -3.65 0.38 -7.46
N SER A 177 -2.82 1.41 -7.32
CA SER A 177 -3.21 2.65 -6.62
C SER A 177 -4.37 3.37 -7.32
N ALA A 178 -4.41 3.38 -8.66
CA ALA A 178 -5.57 3.93 -9.38
C ALA A 178 -6.87 3.15 -9.10
N ALA A 179 -6.79 1.82 -8.96
CA ALA A 179 -7.95 0.98 -8.65
C ALA A 179 -8.50 1.24 -7.25
N LEU A 180 -7.62 1.47 -6.26
CA LEU A 180 -8.02 1.92 -4.92
C LEU A 180 -8.94 3.15 -4.99
N PHE A 181 -8.58 4.14 -5.80
CA PHE A 181 -9.37 5.37 -5.97
C PHE A 181 -10.68 5.18 -6.73
N GLN A 182 -10.75 4.17 -7.61
CA GLN A 182 -11.97 3.85 -8.34
C GLN A 182 -12.98 3.06 -7.49
N GLU A 183 -12.50 2.23 -6.57
CA GLU A 183 -13.35 1.28 -5.82
C GLU A 183 -13.65 1.69 -4.38
N HIS A 184 -12.71 2.36 -3.72
CA HIS A 184 -12.67 2.39 -2.26
C HIS A 184 -12.38 3.76 -1.65
N ALA A 185 -11.89 4.73 -2.42
CA ALA A 185 -11.58 6.04 -1.85
C ALA A 185 -12.86 6.81 -1.48
N PRO A 186 -12.91 7.41 -0.26
CA PRO A 186 -14.01 8.30 0.14
C PRO A 186 -14.16 9.49 -0.82
N VAL A 187 -13.04 9.92 -1.40
CA VAL A 187 -12.96 10.92 -2.46
C VAL A 187 -12.82 10.18 -3.79
N ALA A 188 -13.87 10.19 -4.60
CA ALA A 188 -13.85 9.51 -5.89
C ALA A 188 -12.95 10.25 -6.89
N TYR A 189 -11.84 9.62 -7.28
CA TYR A 189 -11.00 10.04 -8.39
C TYR A 189 -11.05 8.98 -9.49
N PRO A 190 -12.17 8.86 -10.24
CA PRO A 190 -12.26 7.87 -11.31
C PRO A 190 -11.20 8.17 -12.38
N PHE A 191 -10.55 7.11 -12.83
CA PHE A 191 -9.54 7.18 -13.88
C PHE A 191 -10.19 6.87 -15.24
N ASP A 192 -9.85 7.66 -16.25
CA ASP A 192 -10.13 7.31 -17.64
C ASP A 192 -9.10 6.27 -18.10
N PRO A 193 -9.52 5.06 -18.51
CA PRO A 193 -8.60 4.05 -19.03
C PRO A 193 -7.76 4.57 -20.21
N ALA A 194 -8.30 5.49 -21.02
CA ALA A 194 -7.61 6.07 -22.16
C ALA A 194 -6.48 7.04 -21.76
N ALA A 195 -6.42 7.47 -20.50
CA ALA A 195 -5.32 8.27 -19.99
C ALA A 195 -4.03 7.46 -19.84
N PHE A 196 -4.12 6.14 -19.71
CA PHE A 196 -2.98 5.24 -19.58
C PHE A 196 -2.51 4.73 -20.93
N SER A 197 -1.19 4.62 -21.07
CA SER A 197 -0.55 4.06 -22.26
C SER A 197 -0.92 2.57 -22.38
N PRO A 198 -1.08 2.05 -23.61
CA PRO A 198 -1.37 0.64 -23.83
C PRO A 198 -0.31 -0.26 -23.18
N ALA A 199 -0.75 -1.44 -22.75
CA ALA A 199 0.12 -2.47 -22.21
C ALA A 199 0.28 -3.62 -23.20
N LYS A 200 1.31 -4.45 -22.99
CA LYS A 200 1.54 -5.65 -23.81
C LYS A 200 0.31 -6.59 -23.72
N PRO A 201 -0.19 -7.12 -24.85
CA PRO A 201 -1.27 -8.09 -24.84
C PRO A 201 -0.97 -9.32 -23.96
N GLY A 202 -1.94 -9.75 -23.17
CA GLY A 202 -1.85 -10.84 -22.21
C GLY A 202 -1.20 -10.49 -20.87
N SER A 203 -0.68 -9.27 -20.68
CA SER A 203 -0.02 -8.85 -19.44
C SER A 203 -1.00 -8.49 -18.32
N GLU A 204 -0.54 -8.53 -17.07
CA GLU A 204 -1.32 -8.06 -15.91
C GLU A 204 -1.69 -6.56 -16.02
N ASN A 205 -0.83 -5.76 -16.66
CA ASN A 205 -1.12 -4.36 -16.96
C ASN A 205 -2.30 -4.21 -17.92
N GLU A 206 -2.34 -4.96 -19.02
CA GLU A 206 -3.47 -4.91 -19.98
C GLU A 206 -4.76 -5.33 -19.30
N ARG A 207 -4.70 -6.43 -18.55
CA ARG A 207 -5.79 -6.91 -17.71
C ARG A 207 -6.32 -5.76 -16.85
N ARG A 208 -5.49 -5.08 -16.05
CA ARG A 208 -5.95 -4.00 -15.17
C ARG A 208 -6.55 -2.80 -15.95
N LEU A 209 -6.05 -2.49 -17.14
CA LEU A 209 -6.65 -1.48 -18.02
C LEU A 209 -8.04 -1.91 -18.55
N LEU A 210 -8.21 -3.19 -18.92
CA LEU A 210 -9.51 -3.75 -19.30
C LEU A 210 -10.52 -3.69 -18.15
N TYR A 211 -10.05 -3.86 -16.91
CA TYR A 211 -10.87 -3.66 -15.71
C TYR A 211 -11.40 -2.24 -15.63
N PHE A 212 -10.54 -1.23 -15.75
CA PHE A 212 -10.98 0.18 -15.75
C PHE A 212 -11.95 0.49 -16.89
N ALA A 213 -11.77 -0.15 -18.06
CA ALA A 213 -12.67 -0.01 -19.19
C ALA A 213 -14.01 -0.78 -19.05
N GLY A 214 -14.23 -1.50 -17.94
CA GLY A 214 -15.43 -2.34 -17.73
C GLY A 214 -15.49 -3.59 -18.62
N LYS A 215 -14.37 -3.95 -19.28
CA LYS A 215 -14.24 -5.05 -20.25
C LYS A 215 -13.63 -6.33 -19.65
N TRP A 216 -13.38 -6.35 -18.34
CA TRP A 216 -12.82 -7.50 -17.63
C TRP A 216 -13.74 -8.74 -17.69
N LEU A 217 -13.15 -9.91 -17.95
CA LEU A 217 -13.81 -11.23 -17.98
C LEU A 217 -15.07 -11.31 -18.89
N GLY A 218 -15.10 -10.59 -20.01
CA GLY A 218 -16.22 -10.68 -20.96
C GLY A 218 -17.56 -10.19 -20.38
N ASN A 219 -17.53 -9.16 -19.53
CA ASN A 219 -18.69 -8.63 -18.79
C ASN A 219 -19.98 -8.50 -19.66
N PRO A 220 -21.08 -9.22 -19.34
CA PRO A 220 -22.32 -9.26 -20.13
C PRO A 220 -23.09 -7.94 -20.25
N LYS A 221 -22.69 -6.89 -19.51
CA LYS A 221 -23.43 -5.61 -19.42
C LYS A 221 -23.35 -4.72 -20.69
N GLY A 222 -22.75 -5.22 -21.77
CA GLY A 222 -22.62 -4.53 -23.06
C GLY A 222 -23.64 -4.92 -24.14
N LYS A 223 -24.58 -5.85 -23.90
CA LYS A 223 -25.71 -6.02 -24.83
C LYS A 223 -26.78 -4.99 -24.48
N GLY A 224 -26.71 -3.84 -25.15
CA GLY A 224 -27.78 -2.85 -25.15
C GLY A 224 -29.13 -3.53 -25.31
N LYS A 225 -30.12 -3.10 -24.53
CA LYS A 225 -31.51 -3.48 -24.75
C LYS A 225 -31.88 -3.07 -26.18
N GLY A 226 -31.80 -4.02 -27.10
CA GLY A 226 -32.33 -3.88 -28.44
C GLY A 226 -33.80 -3.52 -28.30
N LYS A 227 -34.18 -2.37 -28.85
CA LYS A 227 -35.57 -2.09 -29.21
C LYS A 227 -36.04 -3.26 -30.07
N GLY A 228 -37.02 -3.99 -29.57
CA GLY A 228 -37.50 -5.20 -30.22
C GLY A 228 -38.63 -5.83 -29.44
N VAL A 229 -39.74 -5.10 -29.29
CA VAL A 229 -41.06 -5.72 -29.14
C VAL A 229 -41.95 -5.08 -30.19
N LYS A 230 -42.65 -5.98 -30.88
CA LYS A 230 -43.49 -5.84 -32.07
C LYS A 230 -44.51 -4.70 -31.99
#